data_AF-A0A9P6ZLG7-F1
#
_entry.id   AF-A0A9P6ZLG7-F1
#
_cell.length_a   1.000
_cell.length_b   1.000
_cell.length_c   1.000
_cell.angle_alpha   90.00
_cell.angle_beta   90.00
_cell.angle_gamma   90.00
#
_symmetry.space_group_name_H-M   'P 1'
#
loop_
_entity.id
_entity.type
_entity.pdbx_description
1 polymer ?
#
loop_
_entity_poly.entity_id
_entity_poly.type
_entity_poly.pdbx_seq_one_letter_code
_entity_poly.pdbx_strand_id
1 'polypeptide(L)'
;MARSGHSACLTSGRHRVHQLQTQELMKNENLELNNYLPEWTLGKMMEKRVIFTAIARAARLFAPKVNQGQWKKRKQMYKTWLFNNKRKKERRDMIKYGRRWTPRMVIYQQK
;
A
#
# COMPACT_ATOMS: atom_id res chain seq x y z
N MET A 1 9.57 -35.39 -41.83
CA MET A 1 9.96 -33.98 -41.65
C MET A 1 9.44 -33.49 -40.30
N ALA A 2 10.32 -33.43 -39.30
CA ALA A 2 9.96 -33.08 -37.92
C ALA A 2 10.03 -31.56 -37.70
N ARG A 3 8.92 -30.93 -37.28
CA ARG A 3 8.91 -29.53 -36.82
C ARG A 3 9.02 -29.51 -35.31
N SER A 4 10.25 -29.31 -34.83
CA SER A 4 10.57 -28.98 -33.44
C SER A 4 10.72 -27.46 -33.30
N GLY A 5 10.25 -26.90 -32.18
CA GLY A 5 10.64 -25.56 -31.74
C GLY A 5 9.49 -24.57 -31.50
N HIS A 6 8.52 -24.92 -30.64
CA HIS A 6 7.72 -23.90 -29.97
C HIS A 6 8.64 -23.15 -28.98
N SER A 7 9.09 -21.97 -29.40
CA SER A 7 9.82 -21.03 -28.54
C SER A 7 8.85 -20.46 -27.51
N ALA A 8 8.88 -21.02 -26.29
CA ALA A 8 8.18 -20.49 -25.15
C ALA A 8 8.74 -19.10 -24.82
N CYS A 9 7.97 -18.06 -25.10
CA CYS A 9 8.23 -16.70 -24.67
C CYS A 9 8.23 -16.67 -23.14
N LEU A 10 9.41 -16.84 -22.54
CA LEU A 10 9.67 -16.54 -21.13
C LEU A 10 9.47 -15.04 -20.93
N THR A 11 8.27 -14.68 -20.50
CA THR A 11 8.00 -13.35 -19.95
C THR A 11 8.75 -13.26 -18.62
N SER A 12 10.02 -12.86 -18.72
CA SER A 12 10.83 -12.38 -17.61
C SER A 12 10.04 -11.29 -16.89
N GLY A 13 9.40 -11.68 -15.79
CA GLY A 13 8.71 -10.79 -14.89
C GLY A 13 9.71 -9.76 -14.41
N ARG A 14 9.54 -8.51 -14.89
CA ARG A 14 10.24 -7.33 -14.40
C ARG A 14 9.94 -7.16 -12.90
N HIS A 15 10.70 -7.83 -12.05
CA HIS A 15 10.85 -7.46 -10.66
C HIS A 15 11.61 -6.14 -10.62
N ARG A 16 10.88 -5.04 -10.80
CA ARG A 16 11.36 -3.73 -10.35
C ARG A 16 11.41 -3.77 -8.83
N VAL A 17 12.53 -4.22 -8.29
CA VAL A 17 12.94 -3.88 -6.94
C VAL A 17 13.19 -2.38 -6.96
N HIS A 18 12.13 -1.60 -6.80
CA HIS A 18 12.27 -0.21 -6.42
C HIS A 18 12.90 -0.23 -5.03
N GLN A 19 14.22 -0.06 -4.97
CA GLN A 19 14.88 0.49 -3.79
C GLN A 19 14.23 1.86 -3.54
N LEU A 20 13.17 1.86 -2.74
CA LEU A 20 12.60 3.05 -2.15
C LEU A 20 13.65 3.58 -1.21
N GLN A 21 14.46 4.54 -1.69
CA GLN A 21 15.13 5.49 -0.81
C GLN A 21 14.07 5.95 0.19
N THR A 22 14.19 5.45 1.41
CA THR A 22 13.17 5.61 2.43
C THR A 22 13.37 7.01 2.98
N GLN A 23 12.91 8.03 2.24
CA GLN A 23 12.77 9.36 2.80
C GLN A 23 11.86 9.22 4.02
N GLU A 24 12.42 9.45 5.19
CA GLU A 24 11.70 9.28 6.43
C GLU A 24 10.50 10.23 6.45
N LEU A 25 9.31 9.68 6.71
CA LEU A 25 8.10 10.47 6.86
C LEU A 25 8.27 11.38 8.07
N MET A 26 7.96 12.66 7.93
CA MET A 26 8.05 13.58 9.07
C MET A 26 7.10 13.12 10.18
N LYS A 27 7.46 13.40 11.44
CA LYS A 27 6.65 13.01 12.61
C LYS A 27 5.18 13.46 12.47
N ASN A 28 4.95 14.67 11.97
CA ASN A 28 3.61 15.22 11.74
C ASN A 28 2.84 14.48 10.64
N GLU A 29 3.53 14.09 9.56
CA GLU A 29 2.92 13.29 8.48
C GLU A 29 2.53 11.90 8.98
N ASN A 30 3.36 11.29 9.83
CA ASN A 30 3.03 10.01 10.47
C ASN A 30 1.83 10.12 11.41
N LEU A 31 1.69 11.21 12.16
CA LEU A 31 0.52 11.42 13.03
C LEU A 31 -0.78 11.49 12.21
N GLU A 32 -0.80 12.28 11.14
CA GLU A 32 -1.95 12.34 10.23
C GLU A 32 -2.24 10.97 9.60
N LEU A 33 -1.22 10.27 9.11
CA LEU A 33 -1.39 8.95 8.53
C LEU A 33 -1.97 7.94 9.52
N ASN A 34 -1.59 8.01 10.80
CA ASN A 34 -2.15 7.19 11.86
C ASN A 34 -3.62 7.55 12.15
N ASN A 35 -3.97 8.83 12.15
CA ASN A 35 -5.34 9.31 12.38
C ASN A 35 -6.31 8.77 11.32
N TYR A 36 -5.91 8.80 10.04
CA TYR A 36 -6.75 8.32 8.93
C TYR A 36 -6.60 6.80 8.65
N LEU A 37 -5.65 6.11 9.29
CA LEU A 37 -5.45 4.68 9.10
C LEU A 37 -6.72 3.84 9.40
N PRO A 38 -7.46 4.02 10.51
CA PRO A 38 -8.68 3.26 10.77
C PRO A 38 -9.71 3.45 9.66
N GLU A 39 -10.00 4.69 9.27
CA GLU A 39 -10.93 5.02 8.19
C GLU A 39 -10.48 4.39 6.85
N TRP A 40 -9.19 4.44 6.55
CA TRP A 40 -8.62 3.82 5.35
C TRP A 40 -8.75 2.29 5.35
N THR A 41 -8.62 1.65 6.51
CA THR A 41 -8.73 0.20 6.62
C THR A 41 -10.16 -0.29 6.44
N LEU A 42 -11.13 0.44 6.97
CA LEU A 42 -12.56 0.12 6.92
C LEU A 42 -13.23 0.55 5.62
N GLY A 43 -12.75 1.64 5.01
CA GLY A 43 -13.39 2.24 3.85
C GLY A 43 -13.41 1.36 2.60
N LYS A 44 -14.41 1.57 1.74
CA LYS A 44 -14.51 0.99 0.40
C LYS A 44 -13.58 1.71 -0.59
N MET A 45 -13.41 1.15 -1.79
CA MET A 45 -12.52 1.71 -2.84
C MET A 45 -12.73 3.21 -3.11
N MET A 46 -14.00 3.66 -3.15
CA MET A 46 -14.33 5.06 -3.40
C MET A 46 -14.03 5.96 -2.20
N GLU A 47 -14.39 5.54 -0.99
CA GLU A 47 -14.09 6.24 0.26
C GLU A 47 -12.59 6.40 0.49
N LYS A 48 -11.79 5.38 0.14
CA LYS A 48 -10.32 5.46 0.17
C LYS A 48 -9.79 6.60 -0.68
N ARG A 49 -10.36 6.88 -1.86
CA ARG A 49 -9.91 8.01 -2.69
C ARG A 49 -10.15 9.35 -1.98
N VAL A 50 -11.28 9.49 -1.31
CA VAL A 50 -11.64 10.69 -0.53
C VAL A 50 -10.70 10.84 0.67
N ILE A 51 -10.54 9.78 1.47
CA ILE A 51 -9.64 9.75 2.63
C ILE A 51 -8.19 10.07 2.22
N PHE A 52 -7.71 9.48 1.11
CA PHE A 52 -6.37 9.80 0.60
C PHE A 52 -6.23 11.27 0.19
N THR A 53 -7.28 11.86 -0.36
CA THR A 53 -7.28 13.26 -0.75
C THR A 53 -7.24 14.15 0.50
N ALA A 54 -7.95 13.79 1.57
CA ALA A 54 -7.88 14.48 2.86
C ALA A 54 -6.47 14.38 3.46
N ILE A 55 -5.89 13.17 3.54
CA ILE A 55 -4.50 12.94 3.99
C ILE A 55 -3.52 13.79 3.19
N ALA A 56 -3.63 13.77 1.85
CA ALA A 56 -2.74 14.52 0.99
C ALA A 56 -2.88 16.04 1.19
N ARG A 57 -4.10 16.54 1.45
CA ARG A 57 -4.31 17.96 1.77
C ARG A 57 -3.71 18.32 3.13
N ALA A 58 -3.97 17.54 4.18
CA ALA A 58 -3.40 17.75 5.52
C ALA A 58 -1.87 17.69 5.47
N ALA A 59 -1.31 16.67 4.84
CA ALA A 59 0.14 16.50 4.68
C ALA A 59 0.81 17.64 3.91
N ARG A 60 0.09 18.32 3.01
CA ARG A 60 0.61 19.47 2.26
C ARG A 60 0.81 20.70 3.14
N LEU A 61 0.05 20.83 4.22
CA LEU A 61 0.22 21.90 5.22
C LEU A 61 1.57 21.78 5.94
N PHE A 62 2.04 20.54 6.17
CA PHE A 62 3.32 20.27 6.81
C PHE A 62 4.51 20.33 5.84
N ALA A 63 4.25 20.36 4.53
CA ALA A 63 5.28 20.33 3.49
C ALA A 63 5.10 21.47 2.45
N PRO A 64 5.05 22.74 2.88
CA PRO A 64 4.64 23.86 2.04
C PRO A 64 5.60 24.18 0.89
N LYS A 65 6.90 23.84 1.05
CA LYS A 65 7.96 24.18 0.08
C LYS A 65 8.33 23.03 -0.88
N VAL A 66 7.52 21.97 -0.95
CA VAL A 66 7.87 20.78 -1.73
C VAL A 66 7.53 20.95 -3.21
N ASN A 67 8.53 20.75 -4.08
CA ASN A 67 8.35 20.78 -5.54
C ASN A 67 7.30 19.75 -6.00
N GLN A 68 6.59 20.03 -7.09
CA GLN A 68 5.50 19.16 -7.57
C GLN A 68 5.95 17.70 -7.83
N GLY A 69 7.17 17.50 -8.34
CA GLY A 69 7.75 16.16 -8.54
C GLY A 69 8.03 15.43 -7.23
N GLN A 70 8.59 16.13 -6.23
CA GLN A 70 8.81 15.58 -4.89
C GLN A 70 7.47 15.29 -4.20
N TRP A 71 6.46 16.13 -4.40
CA TRP A 71 5.11 15.92 -3.86
C TRP A 71 4.45 14.67 -4.44
N LYS A 72 4.61 14.40 -5.74
CA LYS A 72 4.14 13.14 -6.36
C LYS A 72 4.82 11.93 -5.72
N LYS A 73 6.15 11.99 -5.50
CA LYS A 73 6.88 10.92 -4.78
C LYS A 73 6.34 10.72 -3.36
N ARG A 74 6.11 11.81 -2.62
CA ARG A 74 5.63 11.76 -1.23
C ARG A 74 4.22 11.17 -1.12
N LYS A 75 3.29 11.57 -2.01
CA LYS A 75 1.97 10.93 -2.11
C LYS A 75 2.05 9.43 -2.37
N GLN A 76 2.99 9.00 -3.23
CA GLN A 76 3.20 7.58 -3.48
C GLN A 76 3.71 6.86 -2.21
N MET A 77 4.57 7.50 -1.42
CA MET A 77 5.02 6.96 -0.14
C MET A 77 3.87 6.79 0.85
N TYR A 78 2.96 7.78 0.97
CA TYR A 78 1.77 7.66 1.83
C TYR A 78 0.90 6.48 1.42
N LYS A 79 0.67 6.30 0.12
CA LYS A 79 -0.12 5.19 -0.41
C LYS A 79 0.51 3.83 -0.07
N THR A 80 1.83 3.72 -0.25
CA THR A 80 2.59 2.52 0.10
C THR A 80 2.54 2.25 1.61
N TRP A 81 2.70 3.29 2.43
CA TRP A 81 2.65 3.19 3.89
C TRP A 81 1.28 2.70 4.38
N LEU A 82 0.18 3.28 3.88
CA LEU A 82 -1.18 2.87 4.21
C LEU A 82 -1.47 1.42 3.79
N PHE A 83 -1.00 1.03 2.60
CA PHE A 83 -1.15 -0.33 2.12
C PHE A 83 -0.37 -1.33 2.98
N ASN A 84 0.88 -1.03 3.31
CA ASN A 84 1.74 -1.90 4.11
C ASN A 84 1.20 -2.06 5.54
N ASN A 85 0.72 -1.00 6.18
CA ASN A 85 0.13 -1.07 7.51
C ASN A 85 -1.15 -1.91 7.53
N LYS A 86 -2.00 -1.79 6.52
CA LYS A 86 -3.16 -2.68 6.35
C LYS A 86 -2.73 -4.15 6.27
N ARG A 87 -1.75 -4.49 5.42
CA ARG A 87 -1.25 -5.87 5.31
C ARG A 87 -0.58 -6.37 6.58
N LYS A 88 0.12 -5.50 7.31
CA LYS A 88 0.75 -5.85 8.59
C LYS A 88 -0.30 -6.20 9.64
N LYS A 89 -1.42 -5.46 9.69
CA LYS A 89 -2.58 -5.79 10.53
C LYS A 89 -3.20 -7.13 10.13
N GLU A 90 -3.48 -7.32 8.84
CA GLU A 90 -4.01 -8.60 8.31
C GLU A 90 -3.12 -9.80 8.66
N ARG A 91 -1.79 -9.65 8.57
CA ARG A 91 -0.83 -10.70 8.96
C ARG A 91 -0.86 -10.96 10.47
N ARG A 92 -0.92 -9.92 11.30
CA ARG A 92 -1.02 -10.07 12.76
C ARG A 92 -2.31 -10.77 13.17
N ASP A 93 -3.42 -10.40 12.55
CA ASP A 93 -4.72 -11.04 12.81
C ASP A 93 -4.70 -12.51 12.37
N MET A 94 -4.04 -12.83 11.25
CA MET A 94 -3.83 -14.20 10.82
C MET A 94 -2.97 -15.02 11.79
N ILE A 95 -1.89 -14.45 12.32
CA ILE A 95 -1.04 -15.12 13.31
C ILE A 95 -1.80 -15.33 14.63
N LYS A 96 -2.51 -14.30 15.12
CA LYS A 96 -3.19 -14.34 16.42
C LYS A 96 -4.39 -15.29 16.42
N TYR A 97 -5.18 -15.30 15.34
CA TYR A 97 -6.46 -16.02 15.31
C TYR A 97 -6.48 -17.22 14.35
N GLY A 98 -5.37 -17.53 13.65
CA GLY A 98 -5.32 -18.60 12.66
C GLY A 98 -6.26 -18.40 11.46
N ARG A 99 -6.72 -17.16 11.24
CA ARG A 99 -7.82 -16.84 10.32
C ARG A 99 -7.41 -15.80 9.30
N ARG A 100 -7.72 -16.05 8.03
CA ARG A 100 -7.54 -15.09 6.94
C ARG A 100 -8.82 -14.29 6.78
N TRP A 101 -8.79 -13.02 7.18
CA TRP A 101 -9.90 -12.10 6.97
C TRP A 101 -9.88 -11.59 5.53
N THR A 102 -10.86 -12.02 4.74
CA THR A 102 -11.13 -11.44 3.42
C THR A 102 -12.32 -10.49 3.51
N PRO A 103 -12.47 -9.52 2.60
CA PRO A 103 -13.65 -8.65 2.58
C PRO A 103 -14.99 -9.38 2.45
N ARG A 104 -14.97 -10.66 2.07
CA ARG A 104 -16.17 -11.48 1.86
C ARG A 104 -16.44 -12.46 3.02
N MET A 105 -15.40 -12.93 3.73
CA MET A 105 -15.54 -13.94 4.78
C MET A 105 -14.23 -14.20 5.56
N VAL A 106 -14.39 -14.81 6.73
CA VAL A 106 -13.30 -15.40 7.54
C VAL A 106 -12.98 -16.79 6.98
N ILE A 107 -11.78 -16.98 6.46
CA ILE A 107 -11.33 -18.30 5.99
C ILE A 107 -10.42 -18.90 7.06
N TYR A 108 -10.79 -20.07 7.57
CA TYR A 108 -9.94 -20.89 8.43
C TYR A 108 -8.88 -21.60 7.57
N GLN A 109 -7.63 -21.59 8.01
CA GLN A 109 -6.70 -22.62 7.53
C GLN A 109 -7.02 -23.92 8.28
N GLN A 110 -7.61 -24.89 7.59
CA GLN A 110 -7.55 -26.28 8.04
C GLN A 110 -6.08 -26.72 7.93
N LYS A 111 -5.54 -27.21 9.05
CA LYS A 111 -4.23 -27.87 9.10
C LYS A 111 -4.31 -29.24 8.44
#